data_AF-A0A9E2PSG2-F1
#
_entry.id   AF-A0A9E2PSG2-F1
#
_cell.length_a   1.000
_cell.length_b   1.000
_cell.length_c   1.000
_cell.angle_alpha   90.00
_cell.angle_beta   90.00
_cell.angle_gamma   90.00
#
_symmetry.space_group_name_H-M   'P 1'
#
loop_
_entity.id
_entity.type
_entity.pdbx_description
1 polymer ?
#
loop_
_entity_poly.entity_id
_entity_poly.type
_entity_poly.pdbx_seq_one_letter_code
_entity_poly.pdbx_strand_id
1 'polypeptide(L)'
;MKRICPNPMTWKEIFDRLTNYAQSYPCIPPSPPKLLILSGWAYTNDVEKMQRWEETVEWAAKNGCTEMVSGIPDQDFYFVEKPTSYMIGPMGAPMYRVWDFEAKSRPTSGQIKKYMDTLLSHWSEIVGNEIASITSPLAFTGRKARRLLVLADATITPPWGGWPHLSTQESKRRTFTRFRAAINKAITPHEVDHIDFIIKDDSRGIVNRDSM
;
A
#
# COMPACT_ATOMS: atom_id res chain seq x y z
N MET A 1 -4.79 -29.39 12.94
CA MET A 1 -4.99 -28.03 12.39
C MET A 1 -4.53 -27.00 13.42
N LYS A 2 -3.92 -25.90 12.98
CA LYS A 2 -3.50 -24.77 13.81
C LYS A 2 -4.50 -23.62 13.69
N ARG A 3 -4.84 -23.02 14.83
CA ARG A 3 -5.69 -21.83 14.95
C ARG A 3 -4.87 -20.60 14.60
N ILE A 4 -5.32 -19.80 13.63
CA ILE A 4 -4.54 -18.67 13.09
C ILE A 4 -5.07 -17.33 13.62
N CYS A 5 -6.28 -16.96 13.21
CA CYS A 5 -6.94 -15.71 13.59
C CYS A 5 -8.47 -15.88 13.40
N PRO A 6 -9.31 -14.97 13.93
CA PRO A 6 -10.72 -14.98 13.60
C PRO A 6 -10.95 -14.76 12.10
N ASN A 7 -12.09 -15.23 11.60
CA ASN A 7 -12.56 -14.92 10.25
C ASN A 7 -12.75 -13.39 10.10
N PRO A 8 -12.63 -12.84 8.88
CA PRO A 8 -12.61 -11.38 8.68
C PRO A 8 -13.78 -10.62 9.30
N MET A 9 -14.99 -11.15 9.21
CA MET A 9 -16.19 -10.50 9.75
C MET A 9 -16.19 -10.50 11.29
N THR A 10 -15.89 -11.64 11.90
CA THR A 10 -15.72 -11.77 13.35
C THR A 10 -14.62 -10.85 13.86
N TRP A 11 -13.48 -10.77 13.17
CA TRP A 11 -12.39 -9.88 13.56
C TRP A 11 -12.82 -8.40 13.48
N LYS A 12 -13.61 -8.02 12.46
CA LYS A 12 -14.16 -6.66 12.35
C LYS A 12 -15.05 -6.32 13.55
N GLU A 13 -15.97 -7.21 13.92
CA GLU A 13 -16.86 -7.01 15.06
C GLU A 13 -16.10 -6.83 16.37
N ILE A 14 -15.06 -7.65 16.58
CA ILE A 14 -14.17 -7.52 17.74
C ILE A 14 -13.44 -6.18 17.70
N PHE A 15 -12.89 -5.79 16.56
CA PHE A 15 -12.17 -4.53 16.42
C PHE A 15 -13.08 -3.31 16.69
N ASP A 16 -14.32 -3.33 16.21
CA ASP A 16 -15.30 -2.26 16.47
C ASP A 16 -15.60 -2.17 17.98
N ARG A 17 -15.78 -3.32 18.66
CA ARG A 17 -15.97 -3.36 20.12
C ARG A 17 -14.76 -2.82 20.89
N LEU A 18 -13.56 -3.24 20.53
CA LEU A 18 -12.31 -2.76 21.15
C LEU A 18 -12.11 -1.26 20.91
N THR A 19 -12.48 -0.77 19.72
CA THR A 19 -12.40 0.66 19.40
C THR A 19 -13.39 1.47 20.24
N ASN A 20 -14.63 1.01 20.39
CA ASN A 20 -15.62 1.67 21.25
C ASN A 20 -15.19 1.66 22.73
N TYR A 21 -14.56 0.56 23.18
CA TYR A 21 -13.97 0.49 24.52
C TYR A 21 -12.86 1.53 24.69
N ALA A 22 -11.93 1.66 23.73
CA ALA A 22 -10.84 2.63 23.76
C ALA A 22 -11.31 4.10 23.73
N GLN A 23 -12.50 4.38 23.20
CA GLN A 23 -13.12 5.71 23.26
C GLN A 23 -13.71 6.03 24.63
N SER A 24 -14.09 4.99 25.39
CA SER A 24 -14.76 5.13 26.69
C SER A 24 -13.82 5.03 27.87
N TYR A 25 -12.63 4.43 27.69
CA TYR A 25 -11.66 4.15 28.74
C TYR A 25 -10.23 4.54 28.33
N PRO A 26 -9.40 5.04 29.27
CA PRO A 26 -8.01 5.34 28.99
C PRO A 26 -7.23 4.05 28.71
N CYS A 27 -6.86 3.83 27.44
CA CYS A 27 -6.12 2.65 27.00
C CYS A 27 -4.66 2.97 26.65
N ILE A 28 -3.75 2.00 26.83
CA ILE A 28 -2.34 2.09 26.44
C ILE A 28 -1.94 0.83 25.65
N PRO A 29 -1.64 0.93 24.35
CA PRO A 29 -1.84 2.08 23.45
C PRO A 29 -3.31 2.54 23.34
N PRO A 30 -3.58 3.80 22.93
CA PRO A 30 -4.93 4.40 22.93
C PRO A 30 -5.87 3.83 21.85
N SER A 31 -5.39 2.92 21.02
CA SER A 31 -6.20 2.27 19.99
C SER A 31 -5.75 0.83 19.82
N PRO A 32 -6.68 -0.10 19.53
CA PRO A 32 -6.33 -1.49 19.28
C PRO A 32 -5.48 -1.63 18.01
N PRO A 33 -4.75 -2.76 17.85
CA PRO A 33 -4.01 -3.05 16.63
C PRO A 33 -4.92 -3.01 15.41
N LYS A 34 -4.38 -2.52 14.30
CA LYS A 34 -5.13 -2.36 13.06
C LYS A 34 -5.65 -3.69 12.55
N LEU A 35 -6.95 -3.71 12.33
CA LEU A 35 -7.69 -4.84 11.77
C LEU A 35 -7.13 -5.29 10.41
N LEU A 36 -7.02 -6.60 10.22
CA LEU A 36 -6.75 -7.23 8.93
C LEU A 36 -8.06 -7.79 8.34
N ILE A 37 -8.66 -7.03 7.42
CA ILE A 37 -9.86 -7.44 6.67
C ILE A 37 -9.71 -7.19 5.17
N LEU A 38 -10.65 -7.73 4.38
CA LEU A 38 -10.70 -7.58 2.92
C LEU A 38 -9.37 -8.01 2.29
N SER A 39 -8.81 -7.18 1.41
CA SER A 39 -7.50 -7.36 0.80
C SER A 39 -6.39 -7.55 1.86
N GLY A 40 -6.46 -6.85 2.99
CA GLY A 40 -5.49 -7.02 4.07
C GLY A 40 -5.48 -8.44 4.67
N TRP A 41 -6.61 -9.14 4.64
CA TRP A 41 -6.68 -10.52 5.12
C TRP A 41 -6.31 -11.53 4.04
N ALA A 42 -6.87 -11.38 2.83
CA ALA A 42 -6.65 -12.29 1.72
C ALA A 42 -5.18 -12.35 1.28
N TYR A 43 -4.47 -11.25 1.46
CA TYR A 43 -3.10 -11.06 0.99
C TYR A 43 -2.06 -11.02 2.11
N THR A 44 -2.35 -11.50 3.32
CA THR A 44 -1.38 -11.62 4.44
C THR A 44 -1.07 -13.10 4.69
N ASN A 45 0.17 -13.49 5.01
CA ASN A 45 0.47 -14.91 5.23
C ASN A 45 -0.02 -15.38 6.62
N ASP A 46 -0.04 -16.69 6.87
CA ASP A 46 -0.66 -17.21 8.11
C ASP A 46 0.11 -16.81 9.36
N VAL A 47 1.45 -16.73 9.29
CA VAL A 47 2.29 -16.29 10.42
C VAL A 47 2.02 -14.81 10.76
N GLU A 48 1.89 -13.95 9.76
CA GLU A 48 1.55 -12.53 9.96
C GLU A 48 0.13 -12.34 10.52
N LYS A 49 -0.83 -13.16 10.07
CA LYS A 49 -2.19 -13.18 10.64
C LYS A 49 -2.16 -13.58 12.12
N MET A 50 -1.40 -14.62 12.47
CA MET A 50 -1.22 -15.06 13.87
C MET A 50 -0.64 -13.92 14.71
N GLN A 51 0.46 -13.32 14.26
CA GLN A 51 1.12 -12.25 15.01
C GLN A 51 0.18 -11.06 15.24
N ARG A 52 -0.56 -10.61 14.23
CA ARG A 52 -1.50 -9.50 14.39
C ARG A 52 -2.66 -9.85 15.34
N TRP A 53 -3.10 -11.10 15.33
CA TRP A 53 -4.11 -11.56 16.27
C TRP A 53 -3.56 -11.60 17.70
N GLU A 54 -2.34 -12.10 17.90
CA GLU A 54 -1.64 -12.09 19.20
C GLU A 54 -1.48 -10.65 19.73
N GLU A 55 -1.06 -9.71 18.89
CA GLU A 55 -1.01 -8.28 19.24
C GLU A 55 -2.37 -7.75 19.73
N THR A 56 -3.47 -8.20 19.10
CA THR A 56 -4.83 -7.79 19.47
C THR A 56 -5.23 -8.37 20.84
N VAL A 57 -4.87 -9.63 21.09
CA VAL A 57 -5.11 -10.30 22.39
C VAL A 57 -4.30 -9.64 23.50
N GLU A 58 -3.01 -9.36 23.26
CA GLU A 58 -2.15 -8.64 24.20
C GLU A 58 -2.66 -7.24 24.51
N TRP A 59 -3.14 -6.51 23.49
CA TRP A 59 -3.75 -5.21 23.67
C TRP A 59 -4.99 -5.29 24.57
N ALA A 60 -5.89 -6.26 24.33
CA ALA A 60 -7.08 -6.44 25.14
C ALA A 60 -6.73 -6.81 26.59
N ALA A 61 -5.76 -7.71 26.80
CA ALA A 61 -5.28 -8.10 28.12
C ALA A 61 -4.69 -6.92 28.89
N LYS A 62 -3.86 -6.11 28.23
CA LYS A 62 -3.22 -4.93 28.83
C LYS A 62 -4.23 -3.85 29.24
N ASN A 63 -5.37 -3.77 28.55
CA ASN A 63 -6.41 -2.78 28.81
C ASN A 63 -7.62 -3.33 29.58
N GLY A 64 -7.51 -4.55 30.10
CA GLY A 64 -8.50 -5.16 30.98
C GLY A 64 -9.81 -5.57 30.30
N CYS A 65 -9.80 -5.80 28.98
CA CYS A 65 -10.97 -6.18 28.18
C CYS A 65 -10.79 -7.51 27.44
N THR A 66 -10.06 -8.46 28.05
CA THR A 66 -9.77 -9.80 27.50
C THR A 66 -11.03 -10.57 27.10
N GLU A 67 -12.14 -10.34 27.79
CA GLU A 67 -13.42 -10.97 27.51
C GLU A 67 -13.92 -10.73 26.08
N MET A 68 -13.51 -9.61 25.45
CA MET A 68 -13.90 -9.26 24.08
C MET A 68 -13.19 -10.09 23.01
N VAL A 69 -12.03 -10.68 23.34
CA VAL A 69 -11.22 -11.52 22.44
C VAL A 69 -11.22 -12.99 22.87
N SER A 70 -11.71 -13.28 24.08
CA SER A 70 -11.92 -14.65 24.57
C SER A 70 -13.28 -15.21 24.12
N GLY A 71 -13.39 -16.54 24.00
CA GLY A 71 -14.68 -17.20 23.75
C GLY A 71 -15.16 -17.18 22.30
N ILE A 72 -14.29 -16.82 21.34
CA ILE A 72 -14.61 -16.91 19.91
C ILE A 72 -14.70 -18.40 19.54
N PRO A 73 -15.82 -18.88 19.00
CA PRO A 73 -15.99 -20.29 18.67
C PRO A 73 -15.11 -20.67 17.48
N ASP A 74 -14.75 -21.96 17.38
CA ASP A 74 -13.84 -22.43 16.33
C ASP A 74 -14.41 -22.23 14.92
N GLN A 75 -15.74 -22.27 14.74
CA GLN A 75 -16.37 -21.98 13.44
C GLN A 75 -16.08 -20.56 12.92
N ASP A 76 -15.80 -19.62 13.83
CA ASP A 76 -15.51 -18.23 13.53
C ASP A 76 -13.99 -17.97 13.46
N PHE A 77 -13.20 -19.03 13.46
CA PHE A 77 -11.75 -18.98 13.30
C PHE A 77 -11.30 -19.59 11.98
N TYR A 78 -10.22 -19.02 11.48
CA TYR A 78 -9.47 -19.57 10.37
C TYR A 78 -8.41 -20.55 10.88
N PHE A 79 -8.40 -21.74 10.27
CA PHE A 79 -7.50 -22.84 10.59
C PHE A 79 -6.74 -23.32 9.36
N VAL A 80 -5.50 -23.76 9.57
CA VAL A 80 -4.66 -24.36 8.52
C VAL A 80 -3.93 -25.58 9.08
N GLU A 81 -3.50 -26.50 8.21
CA GLU A 81 -2.66 -27.62 8.65
C GLU A 81 -1.23 -27.17 8.97
N LYS A 82 -0.65 -26.37 8.07
CA LYS A 82 0.71 -25.83 8.19
C LYS A 82 0.68 -24.33 7.85
N PRO A 83 1.04 -23.44 8.79
CA PRO A 83 1.07 -22.01 8.52
C PRO A 83 2.06 -21.67 7.40
N THR A 84 1.60 -20.87 6.46
CA THR A 84 2.44 -20.24 5.45
C THR A 84 3.24 -19.09 6.04
N SER A 85 4.53 -19.02 5.68
CA SER A 85 5.45 -17.95 6.09
C SER A 85 6.13 -17.27 4.91
N TYR A 86 5.68 -17.56 3.68
CA TYR A 86 6.27 -16.98 2.48
C TYR A 86 5.83 -15.51 2.34
N MET A 87 6.74 -14.71 1.80
CA MET A 87 6.53 -13.29 1.57
C MET A 87 5.71 -13.08 0.31
N ILE A 88 4.57 -12.41 0.44
CA ILE A 88 3.61 -12.18 -0.66
C ILE A 88 3.63 -10.75 -1.21
N GLY A 89 4.36 -9.84 -0.56
CA GLY A 89 4.51 -8.49 -1.07
C GLY A 89 5.19 -8.47 -2.45
N PRO A 90 4.90 -7.49 -3.31
CA PRO A 90 5.37 -7.44 -4.70
C PRO A 90 6.91 -7.31 -4.85
N MET A 91 7.65 -7.23 -3.74
CA MET A 91 9.11 -7.20 -3.68
C MET A 91 9.72 -8.37 -2.88
N GLY A 92 8.95 -9.41 -2.53
CA GLY A 92 9.42 -10.50 -1.66
C GLY A 92 9.52 -10.09 -0.18
N ALA A 93 8.70 -9.14 0.25
CA ALA A 93 8.56 -8.66 1.62
C ALA A 93 7.15 -9.00 2.18
N PRO A 94 6.82 -8.70 3.46
CA PRO A 94 5.43 -8.78 3.94
C PRO A 94 4.51 -8.03 2.98
N MET A 95 3.32 -8.55 2.71
CA MET A 95 2.31 -7.75 2.00
C MET A 95 1.83 -6.59 2.89
N TYR A 96 1.94 -6.76 4.22
CA TYR A 96 1.77 -5.68 5.19
C TYR A 96 2.77 -4.55 4.94
N ARG A 97 2.25 -3.41 4.49
CA ARG A 97 3.00 -2.16 4.38
C ARG A 97 2.47 -1.21 5.44
N VAL A 98 3.31 -0.84 6.41
CA VAL A 98 2.95 0.07 7.52
C VAL A 98 2.27 1.35 7.01
N TRP A 99 2.71 1.85 5.85
CA TRP A 99 2.20 3.07 5.22
C TRP A 99 0.80 2.94 4.59
N ASP A 100 0.30 1.73 4.32
CA ASP A 100 -1.04 1.53 3.74
C ASP A 100 -2.16 1.89 4.73
N PHE A 101 -1.83 1.97 6.03
CA PHE A 101 -2.81 2.25 7.08
C PHE A 101 -2.61 3.59 7.79
N GLU A 102 -1.51 4.30 7.57
CA GLU A 102 -1.39 5.68 8.07
C GLU A 102 -2.04 6.58 7.03
N ALA A 103 -3.19 7.15 7.39
CA ALA A 103 -3.82 8.18 6.57
C ALA A 103 -2.92 9.42 6.56
N LYS A 104 -1.90 9.44 5.69
CA LYS A 104 -1.04 10.61 5.58
C LYS A 104 -1.89 11.77 5.05
N SER A 105 -1.74 12.91 5.72
CA SER A 105 -2.34 14.16 5.29
C SER A 105 -1.80 14.55 3.92
N ARG A 106 -2.61 15.29 3.16
CA ARG A 106 -2.15 15.89 1.91
C ARG A 106 -1.00 16.86 2.26
N PRO A 107 0.16 16.78 1.59
CA PRO A 107 1.23 17.77 1.78
C PRO A 107 0.76 19.17 1.40
N THR A 108 1.37 20.19 1.98
CA THR A 108 1.10 21.58 1.61
C THR A 108 1.54 21.87 0.17
N SER A 109 0.98 22.91 -0.45
CA SER A 109 1.38 23.29 -1.81
C SER A 109 2.88 23.58 -1.93
N GLY A 110 3.52 24.13 -0.90
CA GLY A 110 4.96 24.35 -0.85
C GLY A 110 5.76 23.04 -0.81
N GLN A 111 5.29 22.03 -0.06
CA GLN A 111 5.90 20.70 -0.05
C GLN A 111 5.75 20.01 -1.41
N ILE A 112 4.55 20.04 -2.00
CA ILE A 112 4.29 19.47 -3.33
C ILE A 112 5.21 20.09 -4.37
N LYS A 113 5.38 21.43 -4.34
CA LYS A 113 6.31 22.12 -5.23
C LYS A 113 7.75 21.64 -5.03
N LYS A 114 8.23 21.57 -3.79
CA LYS A 114 9.57 21.06 -3.49
C LYS A 114 9.79 19.63 -4.02
N TYR A 115 8.80 18.74 -3.88
CA TYR A 115 8.88 17.40 -4.42
C TYR A 115 8.92 17.40 -5.95
N MET A 116 8.09 18.22 -6.61
CA MET A 116 8.16 18.35 -8.07
C MET A 116 9.49 18.92 -8.56
N ASP A 117 10.01 19.95 -7.88
CA ASP A 117 11.32 20.56 -8.22
C ASP A 117 12.45 19.52 -8.08
N THR A 118 12.35 18.63 -7.08
CA THR A 118 13.30 17.51 -6.91
C THR A 118 13.22 16.53 -8.07
N LEU A 119 12.00 16.12 -8.44
CA LEU A 119 11.79 15.20 -9.57
C LEU A 119 12.26 15.79 -10.89
N LEU A 120 11.98 17.07 -11.14
CA LEU A 120 12.37 17.75 -12.38
C LEU A 120 13.89 17.93 -12.48
N SER A 121 14.55 18.32 -11.39
CA SER A 121 15.99 18.60 -11.39
C SER A 121 16.85 17.34 -11.46
N HIS A 122 16.37 16.22 -10.90
CA HIS A 122 17.17 15.00 -10.72
C HIS A 122 16.58 13.79 -11.45
N TRP A 123 15.70 13.99 -12.43
CA TRP A 123 14.94 12.88 -13.04
C TRP A 123 15.83 11.74 -13.56
N SER A 124 16.86 12.07 -14.35
CA SER A 124 17.82 11.11 -14.90
C SER A 124 18.58 10.32 -13.85
N GLU A 125 18.96 10.96 -12.74
CA GLU A 125 19.63 10.32 -11.60
C GLU A 125 18.68 9.38 -10.84
N ILE A 126 17.39 9.75 -10.75
CA ILE A 126 16.36 8.98 -10.03
C ILE A 126 15.97 7.73 -10.81
N VAL A 127 15.65 7.87 -12.10
CA VAL A 127 15.03 6.79 -12.88
C VAL A 127 15.99 6.10 -13.85
N GLY A 128 17.21 6.63 -14.00
CA GLY A 128 18.20 6.20 -14.97
C GLY A 128 18.01 6.85 -16.34
N ASN A 129 19.12 7.04 -17.06
CA ASN A 129 19.14 7.76 -18.33
C ASN A 129 18.21 7.18 -19.39
N GLU A 130 18.11 5.85 -19.48
CA GLU A 130 17.24 5.17 -20.45
C GLU A 130 15.77 5.58 -20.26
N ILE A 131 15.26 5.51 -19.03
CA ILE A 131 13.87 5.87 -18.74
C ILE A 131 13.67 7.38 -18.77
N ALA A 132 14.64 8.17 -18.29
CA ALA A 132 14.54 9.62 -18.29
C ALA A 132 14.56 10.25 -19.67
N SER A 133 15.17 9.59 -20.66
CA SER A 133 15.14 10.05 -22.05
C SER A 133 13.75 9.95 -22.70
N ILE A 134 12.88 9.10 -22.16
CA ILE A 134 11.56 8.78 -22.74
C ILE A 134 10.40 9.15 -21.81
N THR A 135 10.70 9.72 -20.64
CA THR A 135 9.70 10.13 -19.66
C THR A 135 10.06 11.46 -18.99
N SER A 136 9.07 12.22 -18.56
CA SER A 136 9.28 13.37 -17.70
C SER A 136 8.14 13.57 -16.69
N PRO A 137 8.43 13.95 -15.44
CA PRO A 137 7.40 14.15 -14.43
C PRO A 137 6.58 15.41 -14.76
N LEU A 138 5.25 15.31 -14.68
CA LEU A 138 4.34 16.40 -15.05
C LEU A 138 3.68 17.04 -13.84
N ALA A 139 3.02 16.25 -12.99
CA ALA A 139 2.28 16.77 -11.83
C ALA A 139 1.90 15.69 -10.82
N PHE A 140 1.80 16.08 -9.55
CA PHE A 140 1.06 15.29 -8.55
C PHE A 140 -0.43 15.61 -8.59
N THR A 141 -1.26 14.57 -8.61
CA THR A 141 -2.73 14.66 -8.67
C THR A 141 -3.40 13.77 -7.61
N GLY A 142 -4.74 13.77 -7.62
CA GLY A 142 -5.57 13.07 -6.64
C GLY A 142 -5.68 13.82 -5.31
N ARG A 143 -6.64 13.39 -4.47
CA ARG A 143 -6.98 14.06 -3.20
C ARG A 143 -5.80 14.19 -2.24
N LYS A 144 -4.90 13.20 -2.21
CA LYS A 144 -3.69 13.18 -1.35
C LYS A 144 -2.39 13.58 -2.06
N ALA A 145 -2.43 13.98 -3.34
CA ALA A 145 -1.24 14.26 -4.15
C ALA A 145 -0.27 13.05 -4.29
N ARG A 146 -0.81 11.83 -4.28
CA ARG A 146 -0.04 10.56 -4.33
C ARG A 146 -0.15 9.83 -5.66
N ARG A 147 -0.75 10.48 -6.65
CA ARG A 147 -0.77 10.04 -8.05
C ARG A 147 0.20 10.93 -8.81
N LEU A 148 1.22 10.38 -9.44
CA LEU A 148 2.15 11.13 -10.26
C LEU A 148 1.80 10.94 -11.74
N LEU A 149 1.57 12.04 -12.44
CA LEU A 149 1.47 12.05 -13.89
C LEU A 149 2.86 12.17 -14.47
N VAL A 150 3.19 11.28 -15.39
CA VAL A 150 4.46 11.24 -16.12
C VAL A 150 4.13 11.34 -17.61
N LEU A 151 4.74 12.30 -18.30
CA LEU A 151 4.69 12.33 -19.76
C LEU A 151 5.58 11.19 -20.28
N ALA A 152 5.11 10.43 -21.25
CA ALA A 152 5.85 9.35 -21.87
C ALA A 152 5.86 9.46 -23.40
N ASP A 153 6.94 8.98 -24.01
CA ASP A 153 7.06 8.85 -25.46
C ASP A 153 6.13 7.74 -25.99
N ALA A 154 5.23 8.12 -26.89
CA ALA A 154 4.26 7.23 -27.54
C ALA A 154 4.91 6.14 -28.40
N THR A 155 6.09 6.44 -28.95
CA THR A 155 6.76 5.61 -29.95
C THR A 155 7.60 4.50 -29.31
N ILE A 156 7.77 4.54 -27.99
CA ILE A 156 8.66 3.65 -27.26
C ILE A 156 7.85 2.74 -26.34
N THR A 157 8.24 1.47 -26.33
CA THR A 157 7.70 0.47 -25.40
C THR A 157 8.49 0.51 -24.10
N PRO A 158 7.86 0.72 -22.93
CA PRO A 158 8.58 0.77 -21.68
C PRO A 158 9.13 -0.61 -21.27
N PRO A 159 10.18 -0.65 -20.43
CA PRO A 159 10.85 -1.90 -20.06
C PRO A 159 9.96 -2.85 -19.23
N TRP A 160 8.83 -2.36 -18.69
CA TRP A 160 7.88 -3.16 -17.92
C TRP A 160 6.73 -3.76 -18.71
N GLY A 161 6.57 -3.46 -20.01
CA GLY A 161 5.46 -3.95 -20.81
C GLY A 161 4.84 -2.84 -21.64
N GLY A 162 3.73 -2.26 -21.17
CA GLY A 162 3.10 -1.09 -21.77
C GLY A 162 3.03 0.07 -20.79
N TRP A 163 2.72 1.27 -21.31
CA TRP A 163 2.48 2.42 -20.45
C TRP A 163 1.28 2.21 -19.50
N PRO A 164 0.11 1.69 -19.95
CA PRO A 164 -1.03 1.49 -19.05
C PRO A 164 -1.09 0.10 -18.38
N HIS A 165 -0.16 -0.83 -18.70
CA HIS A 165 -0.22 -2.20 -18.18
C HIS A 165 1.16 -2.83 -17.99
N LEU A 166 1.25 -3.74 -17.02
CA LEU A 166 2.46 -4.50 -16.75
C LEU A 166 2.50 -5.78 -17.60
N SER A 167 3.69 -6.16 -18.05
CA SER A 167 3.95 -7.44 -18.74
C SER A 167 3.57 -8.64 -17.87
N THR A 168 3.25 -9.78 -18.46
CA THR A 168 3.11 -11.04 -17.71
C THR A 168 4.45 -11.60 -17.23
N GLN A 169 5.56 -11.16 -17.82
CA GLN A 169 6.92 -11.58 -17.46
C GLN A 169 7.41 -10.84 -16.22
N GLU A 170 7.70 -11.56 -15.15
CA GLU A 170 8.10 -11.00 -13.86
C GLU A 170 9.33 -10.09 -13.95
N SER A 171 10.36 -10.51 -14.69
CA SER A 171 11.60 -9.74 -14.89
C SER A 171 11.33 -8.34 -15.45
N LYS A 172 10.38 -8.23 -16.39
CA LYS A 172 9.91 -6.96 -16.94
C LYS A 172 9.09 -6.19 -15.92
N ARG A 173 8.08 -6.80 -15.27
CA ARG A 173 7.25 -6.12 -14.25
C ARG A 173 8.07 -5.47 -13.13
N ARG A 174 9.11 -6.17 -12.66
CA ARG A 174 9.98 -5.67 -11.58
C ARG A 174 10.70 -4.37 -11.96
N THR A 175 10.87 -4.05 -13.25
CA THR A 175 11.42 -2.76 -13.68
C THR A 175 10.52 -1.59 -13.27
N PHE A 176 9.20 -1.71 -13.39
CA PHE A 176 8.25 -0.69 -12.91
C PHE A 176 8.29 -0.56 -11.39
N THR A 177 8.44 -1.67 -10.67
CA THR A 177 8.52 -1.62 -9.21
C THR A 177 9.78 -0.89 -8.75
N ARG A 178 10.92 -1.12 -9.41
CA ARG A 178 12.16 -0.36 -9.16
C ARG A 178 12.01 1.12 -9.51
N PHE A 179 11.39 1.43 -10.65
CA PHE A 179 11.08 2.80 -11.09
C PHE A 179 10.28 3.57 -10.03
N ARG A 180 9.14 3.02 -9.59
CA ARG A 180 8.32 3.64 -8.54
C ARG A 180 9.04 3.74 -7.20
N ALA A 181 9.82 2.72 -6.83
CA ALA A 181 10.61 2.74 -5.59
C ALA A 181 11.67 3.85 -5.60
N ALA A 182 12.34 4.09 -6.73
CA ALA A 182 13.33 5.15 -6.86
C ALA A 182 12.69 6.54 -6.72
N ILE A 183 11.52 6.76 -7.35
CA ILE A 183 10.74 7.99 -7.20
C ILE A 183 10.37 8.22 -5.73
N ASN A 184 9.81 7.20 -5.06
CA ASN A 184 9.44 7.30 -3.65
C ASN A 184 10.63 7.59 -2.74
N LYS A 185 11.80 7.00 -3.02
CA LYS A 185 13.03 7.29 -2.30
C LYS A 185 13.43 8.76 -2.44
N ALA A 186 13.28 9.34 -3.63
CA ALA A 186 13.66 10.73 -3.91
C ALA A 186 12.74 11.77 -3.23
N ILE A 187 11.45 11.45 -3.06
CA ILE A 187 10.45 12.40 -2.51
C ILE A 187 10.06 12.11 -1.05
N THR A 188 10.77 11.20 -0.38
CA THR A 188 10.55 10.88 1.04
C THR A 188 10.57 12.16 1.90
N PRO A 189 9.64 12.36 2.87
CA PRO A 189 8.68 11.39 3.41
C PRO A 189 7.36 11.24 2.63
N HIS A 190 7.21 11.97 1.52
CA HIS A 190 6.07 11.79 0.61
C HIS A 190 6.22 10.51 -0.20
N GLU A 191 5.11 10.04 -0.78
CA GLU A 191 5.09 8.83 -1.59
C GLU A 191 4.01 8.87 -2.67
N VAL A 192 4.26 8.16 -3.76
CA VAL A 192 3.31 7.88 -4.82
C VAL A 192 2.83 6.43 -4.73
N ASP A 193 1.51 6.30 -4.74
CA ASP A 193 0.80 5.03 -4.78
C ASP A 193 0.61 4.61 -6.24
N HIS A 194 0.34 5.58 -7.11
CA HIS A 194 0.05 5.39 -8.53
C HIS A 194 0.92 6.30 -9.40
N ILE A 195 1.36 5.77 -10.53
CA ILE A 195 2.01 6.54 -11.59
C ILE A 195 1.24 6.28 -12.87
N ASP A 196 0.75 7.34 -13.48
CA ASP A 196 0.06 7.26 -14.77
C ASP A 196 0.84 7.99 -15.83
N PHE A 197 0.75 7.46 -17.04
CA PHE A 197 1.48 7.93 -18.19
C PHE A 197 0.55 8.67 -19.14
N ILE A 198 0.87 9.93 -19.39
CA ILE A 198 0.24 10.71 -20.45
C ILE A 198 1.09 10.52 -21.69
N ILE A 199 0.48 9.98 -22.74
CA ILE A 199 1.11 9.81 -24.03
C ILE A 199 0.70 11.00 -24.90
N LYS A 200 1.66 11.82 -25.32
CA LYS A 200 1.37 12.87 -26.32
C LYS A 200 1.30 12.21 -27.68
N ASP A 201 0.10 12.08 -28.21
CA ASP A 201 -0.13 11.71 -29.61
C ASP A 201 -0.20 13.01 -30.41
N ASP A 202 0.72 13.21 -31.36
CA ASP A 202 0.92 14.48 -32.10
C ASP A 202 -0.29 14.87 -32.98
N SER A 203 -1.36 14.07 -32.95
CA SER A 203 -2.55 14.26 -33.77
C SER A 203 -3.86 14.50 -33.00
N ARG A 204 -3.92 14.36 -31.67
CA ARG A 204 -5.13 14.66 -30.87
C ARG A 204 -4.77 15.11 -29.46
N GLY A 205 -5.29 16.26 -29.05
CA GLY A 205 -5.09 16.83 -27.71
C GLY A 205 -5.35 15.84 -26.58
N ILE A 206 -4.73 16.13 -25.42
CA ILE A 206 -4.69 15.32 -24.19
C ILE A 206 -5.96 14.49 -23.98
N VAL A 207 -5.89 13.20 -24.28
CA VAL A 207 -6.98 12.26 -24.02
C VAL A 207 -6.80 11.72 -22.59
N ASN A 208 -7.51 12.33 -21.64
CA ASN A 208 -7.64 11.79 -20.30
C ASN A 208 -8.75 10.72 -20.34
N ARG A 209 -8.39 9.44 -20.49
CA ARG A 209 -9.35 8.32 -20.38
C ARG A 209 -9.41 7.84 -18.94
N ASP A 210 -10.06 8.64 -18.09
CA ASP A 210 -10.53 8.22 -16.77
C ASP A 210 -12.05 8.42 -16.72
N SER A 211 -12.80 7.37 -17.09
CA SER A 211 -14.19 7.13 -16.69
C SER A 211 -14.56 5.69 -17.05
N MET A 212 -14.14 4.74 -16.20
CA MET A 212 -14.87 3.53 -15.83
C MET A 212 -14.21 2.86 -14.63
#